data_AF-A0A1I9Y2B1-F1
#
_entry.id   AF-A0A1I9Y2B1-F1
#
_cell.length_a   1.000
_cell.length_b   1.000
_cell.length_c   1.000
_cell.angle_alpha   90.00
_cell.angle_beta   90.00
_cell.angle_gamma   90.00
#
_symmetry.space_group_name_H-M   'P 1'
#
loop_
_entity.id
_entity.type
_entity.pdbx_description
1 polymer ?
#
loop_
_entity_poly.entity_id
_entity_poly.type
_entity_poly.pdbx_seq_one_letter_code
_entity_poly.pdbx_strand_id
1 'polypeptide(L)'
;MAQDTPKDNAGFTLPAPASAPPAADATAAPAAASATAGTTEPAPAFDAAGTTDTSSRDTLVGGVVLLLLFIAFFFAKNAYANGLVAKRVPPNKANASGWWLFIFLASLATGVVLAAVNAHKFLAPLFMGPLVLVGLVALLLTFTSSRR
;
A
#
# COMPACT_ATOMS: atom_id res chain seq x y z
N MET A 1 21.22 18.53 53.26
CA MET A 1 21.37 17.19 53.87
C MET A 1 20.03 16.47 53.68
N ALA A 2 20.07 15.29 53.04
CA ALA A 2 19.08 14.19 52.85
C ALA A 2 17.59 14.42 53.24
N GLN A 3 16.65 14.20 52.31
CA GLN A 3 15.77 12.99 52.14
C GLN A 3 14.77 12.80 53.32
N ASP A 4 13.48 12.55 53.13
CA ASP A 4 12.90 11.38 52.46
C ASP A 4 11.47 11.60 51.94
N THR A 5 11.19 11.02 50.77
CA THR A 5 9.84 10.68 50.31
C THR A 5 9.59 9.22 50.72
N PRO A 6 8.37 8.86 51.14
CA PRO A 6 7.80 7.59 50.70
C PRO A 6 6.54 7.83 49.87
N LYS A 7 6.52 7.13 48.76
CA LYS A 7 5.54 7.15 47.68
C LYS A 7 4.76 5.86 47.83
N ASP A 8 3.49 5.91 48.23
CA ASP A 8 2.60 4.75 48.15
C ASP A 8 1.26 5.12 47.52
N ASN A 9 0.97 4.37 46.47
CA ASN A 9 -0.14 4.50 45.55
C ASN A 9 -1.38 3.79 46.11
N ALA A 10 -2.52 4.49 46.13
CA ALA A 10 -3.85 3.89 46.12
C ALA A 10 -4.84 4.99 45.66
N GLY A 11 -5.17 5.20 44.39
CA GLY A 11 -5.27 4.25 43.29
C GLY A 11 -6.70 3.70 43.18
N PHE A 12 -7.63 4.55 42.73
CA PHE A 12 -8.94 4.23 42.11
C PHE A 12 -9.76 3.07 42.72
N THR A 13 -10.80 3.37 43.51
CA THR A 13 -11.75 2.36 44.01
C THR A 13 -12.94 2.19 43.06
N LEU A 14 -13.17 0.99 42.56
CA LEU A 14 -14.39 0.62 41.81
C LEU A 14 -15.54 0.30 42.78
N PRO A 15 -16.79 0.72 42.50
CA PRO A 15 -17.95 0.29 43.28
C PRO A 15 -18.19 -1.23 43.16
N ALA A 16 -18.45 -1.89 44.27
CA ALA A 16 -18.69 -3.34 44.32
C ALA A 16 -20.06 -3.71 43.69
N PRO A 17 -20.17 -4.83 42.96
CA PRO A 17 -21.45 -5.33 42.47
C PRO A 17 -22.13 -6.14 43.58
N ALA A 18 -23.42 -5.89 43.84
CA ALA A 18 -24.23 -6.74 44.70
C ALA A 18 -25.61 -7.00 44.07
N SER A 19 -25.94 -8.28 43.95
CA SER A 19 -27.12 -8.83 43.29
C SER A 19 -28.30 -9.07 44.25
N ALA A 20 -29.53 -8.77 43.76
CA ALA A 20 -30.84 -9.45 43.98
C ALA A 20 -31.68 -9.18 45.29
N PRO A 21 -32.99 -9.53 45.37
CA PRO A 21 -34.18 -8.66 45.19
C PRO A 21 -35.21 -8.70 46.38
N PRO A 22 -36.38 -7.99 46.29
CA PRO A 22 -37.64 -8.72 46.49
C PRO A 22 -38.82 -8.30 45.57
N ALA A 23 -39.78 -9.24 45.47
CA ALA A 23 -40.97 -9.35 44.62
C ALA A 23 -42.12 -8.36 45.00
N ALA A 24 -43.27 -8.22 44.34
CA ALA A 24 -44.00 -8.93 43.28
C ALA A 24 -45.07 -7.97 42.69
N ASP A 25 -45.49 -8.13 41.44
CA ASP A 25 -46.92 -8.39 41.13
C ASP A 25 -47.21 -8.74 39.65
N ALA A 26 -47.97 -9.84 39.52
CA ALA A 26 -48.92 -10.26 38.47
C ALA A 26 -48.55 -10.31 36.96
N THR A 27 -48.26 -11.55 36.51
CA THR A 27 -48.97 -12.32 35.45
C THR A 27 -49.50 -11.63 34.18
N ALA A 28 -48.91 -11.93 33.02
CA ALA A 28 -49.56 -12.53 31.83
C ALA A 28 -48.54 -12.77 30.68
N ALA A 29 -48.63 -13.92 30.00
CA ALA A 29 -47.76 -14.33 28.88
C ALA A 29 -48.31 -13.86 27.50
N PRO A 30 -47.70 -14.27 26.37
CA PRO A 30 -46.89 -13.46 25.47
C PRO A 30 -47.66 -12.92 24.25
N ALA A 31 -47.26 -11.77 23.68
CA ALA A 31 -47.81 -11.29 22.41
C ALA A 31 -46.77 -10.62 21.51
N ALA A 32 -46.54 -11.30 20.38
CA ALA A 32 -46.29 -10.80 19.02
C ALA A 32 -45.18 -9.75 18.77
N ALA A 33 -44.23 -10.23 17.97
CA ALA A 33 -43.23 -9.48 17.23
C ALA A 33 -43.83 -8.34 16.36
N SER A 34 -43.10 -7.23 16.29
CA SER A 34 -42.91 -6.41 15.09
C SER A 34 -41.75 -5.45 15.34
N ALA A 35 -40.53 -5.98 15.45
CA ALA A 35 -39.33 -5.17 15.24
C ALA A 35 -39.10 -5.13 13.73
N THR A 36 -39.26 -3.95 13.14
CA THR A 36 -38.96 -3.64 11.76
C THR A 36 -37.51 -4.06 11.46
N ALA A 37 -37.37 -5.20 10.78
CA ALA A 37 -36.11 -5.64 10.24
C ALA A 37 -35.74 -4.69 9.09
N GLY A 38 -34.91 -3.70 9.39
CA GLY A 38 -34.07 -3.09 8.39
C GLY A 38 -33.11 -4.16 7.90
N THR A 39 -33.44 -4.83 6.80
CA THR A 39 -32.49 -5.65 6.05
C THR A 39 -31.42 -4.72 5.52
N THR A 40 -30.38 -4.47 6.31
CA THR A 40 -29.09 -4.04 5.78
C THR A 40 -28.55 -5.25 5.04
N GLU A 41 -28.66 -5.21 3.72
CA GLU A 41 -27.86 -6.05 2.83
C GLU A 41 -26.41 -5.99 3.35
N PRO A 42 -25.76 -7.13 3.66
CA PRO A 42 -24.34 -7.11 3.90
C PRO A 42 -23.72 -6.74 2.55
N ALA A 43 -23.45 -5.46 2.35
CA ALA A 43 -22.45 -5.04 1.37
C ALA A 43 -21.27 -5.98 1.56
N PRO A 44 -20.69 -6.55 0.49
CA PRO A 44 -19.56 -7.45 0.65
C PRO A 44 -18.58 -6.73 1.54
N ALA A 45 -18.37 -7.28 2.74
CA ALA A 45 -17.25 -6.87 3.54
C ALA A 45 -16.08 -7.17 2.60
N PHE A 46 -15.49 -6.11 2.06
CA PHE A 46 -14.07 -6.15 1.82
C PHE A 46 -13.52 -6.41 3.20
N ASP A 47 -13.43 -7.69 3.58
CA ASP A 47 -12.63 -8.14 4.70
C ASP A 47 -11.40 -7.29 4.60
N ALA A 48 -11.18 -6.46 5.61
CA ALA A 48 -10.04 -5.57 5.67
C ALA A 48 -8.83 -6.50 5.53
N ALA A 49 -8.39 -6.67 4.29
CA ALA A 49 -7.41 -7.65 3.89
C ALA A 49 -6.23 -7.36 4.80
N GLY A 50 -5.92 -8.35 5.64
CA GLY A 50 -5.30 -8.16 6.94
C GLY A 50 -4.38 -6.96 6.97
N THR A 51 -4.67 -6.03 7.89
CA THR A 51 -3.91 -4.81 8.15
C THR A 51 -2.47 -5.18 8.50
N THR A 52 -1.70 -5.55 7.47
CA THR A 52 -0.27 -5.73 7.53
C THR A 52 0.25 -4.31 7.54
N ASP A 53 0.52 -3.81 8.73
CA ASP A 53 1.11 -2.51 8.91
C ASP A 53 2.46 -2.48 8.19
N THR A 54 2.53 -1.66 7.14
CA THR A 54 3.77 -1.44 6.43
C THR A 54 4.68 -0.57 7.29
N SER A 55 5.78 -1.15 7.77
CA SER A 55 6.76 -0.45 8.60
C SER A 55 7.46 0.66 7.80
N SER A 56 7.71 1.82 8.45
CA SER A 56 8.48 2.92 7.86
C SER A 56 9.90 2.53 7.46
N ARG A 57 10.47 1.51 8.12
CA ARG A 57 11.75 0.95 7.76
C ARG A 57 11.71 0.29 6.38
N ASP A 58 10.66 -0.49 6.12
CA ASP A 58 10.53 -1.26 4.88
C ASP A 58 10.29 -0.33 3.69
N THR A 59 9.49 0.74 3.89
CA THR A 59 9.31 1.78 2.86
C THR A 59 10.59 2.57 2.61
N LEU A 60 11.35 2.89 3.66
CA LEU A 60 12.63 3.58 3.52
C LEU A 60 13.66 2.71 2.77
N VAL A 61 13.77 1.43 3.12
CA VAL A 61 14.64 0.49 2.40
C VAL A 61 14.19 0.33 0.96
N GLY A 62 12.89 0.16 0.71
CA GLY A 62 12.32 0.10 -0.64
C GLY A 62 12.66 1.36 -1.45
N GLY A 63 12.52 2.54 -0.86
CA GLY A 63 12.88 3.81 -1.49
C GLY A 63 14.37 3.93 -1.83
N VAL A 64 15.26 3.49 -0.93
CA VAL A 64 16.72 3.47 -1.19
C VAL A 64 17.05 2.50 -2.32
N VAL A 65 16.47 1.30 -2.32
CA VAL A 65 16.64 0.31 -3.40
C VAL A 65 16.13 0.88 -4.73
N LEU A 66 14.97 1.53 -4.73
CA LEU A 66 14.42 2.19 -5.91
C LEU A 66 15.36 3.28 -6.45
N LEU A 67 15.94 4.10 -5.57
CA LEU A 67 16.90 5.13 -5.95
C LEU A 67 18.14 4.53 -6.60
N LEU A 68 18.72 3.47 -6.02
CA LEU A 68 19.87 2.78 -6.60
C LEU A 68 19.54 2.16 -7.97
N LEU A 69 18.35 1.59 -8.12
CA LEU A 69 17.87 1.08 -9.41
C LEU A 69 17.74 2.21 -10.44
N PHE A 70 17.20 3.37 -10.06
CA PHE A 70 17.11 4.51 -10.97
C PHE A 70 18.48 5.00 -11.43
N ILE A 71 19.46 5.04 -10.52
CA ILE A 71 20.85 5.34 -10.87
C ILE A 71 21.38 4.33 -11.89
N ALA A 72 21.19 3.03 -11.65
CA ALA A 72 21.57 1.99 -12.62
C ALA A 72 20.85 2.16 -13.97
N PHE A 73 19.59 2.57 -13.97
CA PHE A 73 18.80 2.79 -15.18
C PHE A 73 19.25 4.02 -15.98
N PHE A 74 19.86 5.04 -15.35
CA PHE A 74 20.50 6.11 -16.11
C PHE A 74 21.64 5.59 -16.98
N PHE A 75 22.43 4.64 -16.47
CA PHE A 75 23.47 3.98 -17.26
C PHE A 75 22.84 3.14 -18.39
N ALA A 76 21.79 2.38 -18.10
CA ALA A 76 21.08 1.60 -19.12
C ALA A 76 20.50 2.50 -20.23
N LYS A 77 19.87 3.62 -19.86
CA LYS A 77 19.38 4.65 -20.79
C LYS A 77 20.51 5.17 -21.68
N ASN A 78 21.61 5.60 -21.07
CA ASN A 78 22.73 6.20 -21.80
C ASN A 78 23.39 5.20 -22.75
N ALA A 79 23.61 3.97 -22.28
CA ALA A 79 24.17 2.89 -23.08
C ALA A 79 23.25 2.53 -24.26
N TYR A 80 21.94 2.45 -24.04
CA TYR A 80 20.97 2.13 -25.08
C TYR A 80 20.90 3.22 -26.17
N ALA A 81 20.79 4.49 -25.76
CA ALA A 81 20.75 5.62 -26.69
C ALA A 81 22.04 5.69 -27.52
N ASN A 82 23.21 5.57 -26.89
CA ASN A 82 24.50 5.59 -27.60
C ASN A 82 24.66 4.39 -28.53
N GLY A 83 24.16 3.21 -28.12
CA GLY A 83 24.13 2.02 -28.97
C GLY A 83 23.26 2.19 -30.22
N LEU A 84 22.16 2.94 -30.14
CA LEU A 84 21.31 3.25 -31.29
C LEU A 84 21.95 4.28 -32.22
N VAL A 85 22.64 5.29 -31.68
CA VAL A 85 23.42 6.25 -32.49
C VAL A 85 24.54 5.52 -33.24
N ALA A 86 25.25 4.61 -32.59
CA ALA A 86 26.25 3.75 -33.25
C ALA A 86 25.61 2.89 -34.36
N LYS A 87 24.36 2.49 -34.16
CA LYS A 87 23.51 1.84 -35.17
C LYS A 87 22.81 2.85 -36.09
N ARG A 88 23.35 4.03 -36.36
CA ARG A 88 22.83 5.01 -37.35
C ARG A 88 21.36 5.44 -37.16
N VAL A 89 20.79 5.32 -35.96
CA VAL A 89 19.48 5.92 -35.64
C VAL A 89 19.71 7.42 -35.37
N PRO A 90 18.83 8.32 -35.85
CA PRO A 90 18.97 9.75 -35.60
C PRO A 90 19.12 10.06 -34.09
N PRO A 91 20.03 10.97 -33.68
CA PRO A 91 20.32 11.23 -32.27
C PRO A 91 19.09 11.61 -31.43
N ASN A 92 18.16 12.37 -32.02
CA ASN A 92 16.91 12.75 -31.36
C ASN A 92 16.03 11.52 -31.04
N LYS A 93 15.85 10.63 -32.02
CA LYS A 93 15.11 9.38 -31.86
C LYS A 93 15.78 8.44 -30.86
N ALA A 94 17.11 8.33 -30.93
CA ALA A 94 17.88 7.51 -30.01
C ALA A 94 17.74 8.01 -28.56
N ASN A 95 17.84 9.31 -28.31
CA ASN A 95 17.64 9.87 -26.97
C ASN A 95 16.20 9.68 -26.47
N ALA A 96 15.19 9.91 -27.31
CA ALA A 96 13.79 9.65 -26.96
C ALA A 96 13.57 8.18 -26.57
N SER A 97 14.11 7.24 -27.33
CA SER A 97 14.01 5.81 -27.02
C SER A 97 14.66 5.44 -25.68
N GLY A 98 15.79 6.06 -25.33
CA GLY A 98 16.43 5.88 -24.03
C GLY A 98 15.57 6.42 -22.88
N TRP A 99 14.86 7.52 -23.08
CA TRP A 99 13.90 8.04 -22.10
C TRP A 99 12.70 7.11 -21.92
N TRP A 100 12.14 6.59 -23.01
CA TRP A 100 11.07 5.60 -22.93
C TRP A 100 11.52 4.31 -22.23
N LEU A 101 12.74 3.85 -22.52
CA LEU A 101 13.32 2.69 -21.85
C LEU A 101 13.46 2.93 -20.34
N PHE A 102 13.94 4.12 -19.96
CA PHE A 102 14.05 4.49 -18.55
C PHE A 102 12.69 4.46 -17.85
N ILE A 103 11.64 5.03 -18.45
CA ILE A 103 10.29 5.04 -17.88
C ILE A 103 9.75 3.60 -17.72
N PHE A 104 9.99 2.73 -18.70
CA PHE A 104 9.61 1.32 -18.62
C PHE A 104 10.32 0.60 -17.46
N LEU A 105 11.65 0.72 -17.37
CA LEU A 105 12.42 0.12 -16.28
C LEU A 105 12.02 0.70 -14.92
N ALA A 106 11.80 2.01 -14.84
CA ALA A 106 11.37 2.68 -13.62
C ALA A 106 9.99 2.21 -13.16
N SER A 107 9.01 2.09 -14.08
CA SER A 107 7.69 1.53 -13.80
C SER A 107 7.80 0.09 -13.29
N LEU A 108 8.54 -0.77 -14.00
CA LEU A 108 8.72 -2.16 -13.62
C LEU A 108 9.36 -2.29 -12.24
N ALA A 109 10.45 -1.56 -12.00
CA ALA A 109 11.14 -1.55 -10.71
C ALA A 109 10.26 -1.04 -9.58
N THR A 110 9.47 0.01 -9.84
CA THR A 110 8.49 0.52 -8.88
C THR A 110 7.53 -0.60 -8.50
N GLY A 111 6.97 -1.33 -9.47
CA GLY A 111 6.05 -2.44 -9.21
C GLY A 111 6.70 -3.56 -8.39
N VAL A 112 7.94 -3.93 -8.74
CA VAL A 112 8.70 -4.97 -8.02
C VAL A 112 9.02 -4.54 -6.59
N VAL A 113 9.50 -3.30 -6.38
CA VAL A 113 9.84 -2.78 -5.04
C VAL A 113 8.59 -2.68 -4.18
N LEU A 114 7.50 -2.14 -4.71
CA LEU A 114 6.22 -2.06 -4.00
C LEU A 114 5.69 -3.45 -3.63
N ALA A 115 5.76 -4.42 -4.54
CA ALA A 115 5.40 -5.81 -4.24
C ALA A 115 6.29 -6.43 -3.16
N ALA A 116 7.60 -6.11 -3.15
CA ALA A 116 8.53 -6.58 -2.13
C ALA A 116 8.28 -5.93 -0.75
N VAL A 117 7.85 -4.67 -0.70
CA VAL A 117 7.52 -3.97 0.54
C VAL A 117 6.22 -4.49 1.15
N ASN A 118 5.17 -4.63 0.33
CA ASN A 118 3.91 -5.23 0.77
C ASN A 118 3.07 -5.67 -0.45
N ALA A 119 3.18 -6.95 -0.81
CA ALA A 119 2.45 -7.53 -1.94
C ALA A 119 0.93 -7.40 -1.79
N HIS A 120 0.38 -7.63 -0.59
CA HIS A 120 -1.07 -7.58 -0.35
C HIS A 120 -1.67 -6.20 -0.61
N LYS A 121 -0.94 -5.13 -0.24
CA LYS A 121 -1.41 -3.76 -0.43
C LYS A 121 -1.14 -3.22 -1.83
N PHE A 122 0.03 -3.54 -2.39
CA PHE A 122 0.52 -2.85 -3.58
C PHE A 122 0.34 -3.63 -4.90
N LEU A 123 0.00 -4.92 -4.85
CA LEU A 123 -0.50 -5.63 -6.04
C LEU A 123 -1.97 -5.33 -6.34
N ALA A 124 -2.65 -4.55 -5.49
CA ALA A 124 -4.03 -4.16 -5.76
C ALA A 124 -4.14 -3.52 -7.15
N PRO A 125 -5.17 -3.87 -7.94
CA PRO A 125 -5.33 -3.36 -9.32
C PRO A 125 -5.30 -1.84 -9.43
N LEU A 126 -5.69 -1.13 -8.36
CA LEU A 126 -5.65 0.33 -8.30
C LEU A 126 -4.23 0.91 -8.42
N PHE A 127 -3.21 0.25 -7.85
CA PHE A 127 -1.82 0.69 -7.95
C PHE A 127 -1.14 0.07 -9.17
N MET A 128 -1.33 -1.23 -9.39
CA MET A 128 -0.66 -1.92 -10.50
C MET A 128 -1.21 -1.57 -11.88
N GLY A 129 -2.52 -1.31 -12.01
CA GLY A 129 -3.15 -1.01 -13.29
C GLY A 129 -2.51 0.19 -14.01
N PRO A 130 -2.46 1.38 -13.38
CA PRO A 130 -1.79 2.54 -13.95
C PRO A 130 -0.30 2.29 -14.20
N LEU A 131 0.38 1.60 -13.29
CA LEU A 131 1.82 1.35 -13.38
C LEU A 131 2.16 0.48 -14.60
N VAL A 132 1.42 -0.62 -14.78
CA VAL A 132 1.55 -1.54 -15.91
C VAL A 132 1.19 -0.81 -17.20
N LEU A 133 0.12 -0.01 -17.22
CA LEU A 133 -0.26 0.77 -18.39
C LEU A 133 0.86 1.72 -18.84
N VAL A 134 1.44 2.48 -17.91
CA VAL A 134 2.59 3.35 -18.20
C VAL A 134 3.78 2.53 -18.69
N GLY A 135 4.06 1.39 -18.05
CA GLY A 135 5.14 0.48 -18.47
C GLY A 135 4.96 -0.03 -19.89
N LEU A 136 3.77 -0.49 -20.25
CA LEU A 136 3.46 -1.00 -21.60
C LEU A 136 3.54 0.10 -22.67
N VAL A 137 3.00 1.28 -22.39
CA VAL A 137 3.10 2.42 -23.30
C VAL A 137 4.56 2.83 -23.49
N ALA A 138 5.33 2.92 -22.41
CA ALA A 138 6.75 3.25 -22.48
C ALA A 138 7.56 2.18 -23.24
N LEU A 139 7.25 0.90 -23.05
CA LEU A 139 7.87 -0.20 -23.78
C LEU A 139 7.60 -0.10 -25.29
N LEU A 140 6.33 0.13 -25.66
CA LEU A 140 5.93 0.32 -27.05
C LEU A 140 6.68 1.49 -27.68
N LEU A 141 6.74 2.62 -26.97
CA LEU A 141 7.40 3.83 -27.46
C LEU A 141 8.91 3.70 -27.53
N THR A 142 9.53 2.88 -26.67
CA THR A 142 10.95 2.51 -26.76
C THR A 142 11.24 1.86 -28.11
N PHE A 143 10.45 0.85 -28.49
CA PHE A 143 10.67 0.14 -29.74
C PHE A 143 10.33 0.96 -30.97
N THR A 144 9.23 1.70 -30.97
CA THR A 144 8.84 2.51 -32.13
C THR A 144 9.81 3.68 -32.38
N SER A 145 10.35 4.29 -31.32
CA SER A 145 11.37 5.34 -31.45
C SER A 145 12.76 4.82 -31.80
N SER A 146 13.08 3.55 -31.49
CA SER A 146 14.35 2.91 -31.86
C SER A 146 14.46 2.51 -33.34
N ARG A 147 13.36 2.58 -34.10
CA ARG A 147 13.37 2.22 -35.54
C ARG A 147 14.13 3.26 -36.37
N ARG A 148 15.00 2.73 -37.24
CA ARG A 148 15.74 3.48 -38.26
C ARG A 148 14.79 4.10 -39.27
#